data_AF-A0A699VJ11-F1
#
_entry.id   AF-A0A699VJ11-F1
#
_cell.length_a   1.000
_cell.length_b   1.000
_cell.length_c   1.000
_cell.angle_alpha   90.00
_cell.angle_beta   90.00
_cell.angle_gamma   90.00
#
_symmetry.space_group_name_H-M   'P 1'
#
loop_
_entity.id
_entity.type
_entity.pdbx_description
1 polymer ?
#
loop_
_entity_poly.entity_id
_entity_poly.type
_entity_poly.pdbx_seq_one_letter_code
_entity_poly.pdbx_strand_id
1 'polypeptide(L)' 'MRYFNEVRFKNERFGSLFHARGADAFNRFILQANLQEIPLGGCSFTWCHRSAKKMSKLDRFLMSEGLLGVNPNFSALTLD' A
#
# COMPACT_ATOMS: atom_id res chain seq x y z
N MET A 1 -8.01 5.04 -9.48
CA MET A 1 -7.16 4.96 -8.28
C MET A 1 -7.86 5.74 -7.17
N ARG A 2 -8.30 5.10 -6.07
CA ARG A 2 -8.92 5.78 -4.92
C ARG A 2 -7.87 5.95 -3.84
N TYR A 3 -7.72 7.17 -3.30
CA TYR A 3 -6.82 7.45 -2.19
C TYR A 3 -7.51 7.09 -0.87
N PHE A 4 -7.11 5.97 -0.25
CA PHE A 4 -7.63 5.57 1.05
C PHE A 4 -6.92 6.28 2.22
N ASN A 5 -5.73 6.86 1.98
CA ASN A 5 -4.86 7.47 3.00
C ASN A 5 -4.59 6.58 4.22
N GLU A 6 -4.74 5.27 4.07
CA GLU A 6 -4.57 4.27 5.12
C GLU A 6 -3.45 3.29 4.76
N VAL A 7 -2.77 2.81 5.80
CA VAL A 7 -1.74 1.77 5.70
C VAL A 7 -2.37 0.41 5.97
N ARG A 8 -1.83 -0.67 5.39
CA ARG A 8 -2.33 -2.04 5.60
C ARG A 8 -1.79 -2.65 6.89
N PHE A 9 -0.56 -2.28 7.25
CA PHE A 9 0.18 -2.88 8.36
C PHE A 9 0.87 -1.81 9.21
N LYS A 10 1.16 -2.15 10.47
CA LYS A 10 1.78 -1.21 11.43
C LYS A 10 3.18 -0.76 10.98
N ASN A 11 3.96 -1.65 10.37
CA ASN A 11 5.31 -1.36 9.89
C ASN A 11 5.33 -0.43 8.67
N GLU A 12 4.21 -0.26 7.96
CA GLU A 12 4.07 0.69 6.87
C GLU A 12 3.88 2.14 7.36
N ARG A 13 3.90 2.38 8.67
CA ARG A 13 3.78 3.70 9.29
C ARG A 13 4.91 3.98 10.26
N PHE A 14 5.56 5.12 10.08
CA PHE A 14 6.63 5.59 10.93
C PHE A 14 6.31 6.96 11.52
N GLY A 15 6.62 7.15 12.81
CA GLY A 15 6.49 8.44 13.51
C GLY A 15 5.08 9.01 13.66
N SER A 16 4.05 8.19 13.45
CA SER A 16 2.63 8.55 13.69
C SER A 16 1.83 7.37 14.21
N LEU A 17 0.67 7.64 14.81
CA LEU A 17 -0.20 6.61 15.37
C LEU A 17 -0.76 5.70 14.28
N PHE A 18 -0.69 4.39 14.52
CA PHE A 18 -1.29 3.39 13.64
C PHE A 18 -2.80 3.27 13.91
N HIS A 19 -3.61 3.47 12.87
CA HIS A 19 -5.06 3.35 12.95
C HIS A 19 -5.51 1.93 12.60
N ALA A 20 -5.56 1.06 13.61
CA ALA A 20 -5.86 -0.37 13.40
C ALA A 20 -7.23 -0.63 12.74
N ARG A 21 -8.27 0.14 13.11
CA ARG A 21 -9.61 -0.01 12.52
C ARG A 21 -9.65 0.44 11.06
N GLY A 22 -8.94 1.52 10.71
CA GLY A 22 -8.78 1.97 9.33
C GLY A 22 -8.05 0.94 8.48
N ALA A 23 -6.94 0.39 9.00
CA ALA A 23 -6.18 -0.67 8.34
C ALA A 23 -7.02 -1.94 8.11
N ASP A 24 -7.80 -2.35 9.12
CA ASP A 24 -8.71 -3.49 9.00
C ASP A 24 -9.78 -3.26 7.93
N ALA A 25 -10.44 -2.09 7.94
CA ALA A 25 -11.43 -1.73 6.92
C ALA A 25 -10.82 -1.71 5.51
N PHE A 26 -9.61 -1.18 5.37
CA PHE A 26 -8.89 -1.14 4.10
C PHE A 26 -8.51 -2.54 3.60
N ASN A 27 -7.99 -3.39 4.49
CA ASN A 27 -7.65 -4.78 4.15
C ASN A 27 -8.91 -5.59 3.77
N ARG A 28 -10.04 -5.38 4.46
CA ARG A 28 -11.32 -5.98 4.08
C ARG A 28 -11.81 -5.52 2.72
N PHE A 29 -11.68 -4.23 2.39
CA PHE A 29 -12.01 -3.72 1.06
C PHE A 29 -11.16 -4.41 -0.04
N ILE A 30 -9.85 -4.53 0.16
CA ILE A 30 -8.94 -5.20 -0.79
C ILE A 30 -9.38 -6.66 -1.02
N LEU A 31 -9.67 -7.37 0.08
CA LEU A 31 -10.12 -8.76 0.03
C LEU A 31 -11.46 -8.91 -0.70
N GLN A 32 -12.45 -8.08 -0.34
CA GLN A 32 -13.79 -8.12 -0.94
C GLN A 32 -13.80 -7.77 -2.43
N ALA A 33 -12.88 -6.91 -2.86
CA ALA A 33 -12.73 -6.53 -4.26
C ALA A 33 -11.90 -7.54 -5.09
N ASN A 34 -11.46 -8.65 -4.46
CA ASN A 34 -10.51 -9.62 -5.02
C ASN A 34 -9.26 -8.96 -5.63
N LEU A 35 -8.69 -8.01 -4.89
CA LEU A 35 -7.51 -7.28 -5.28
C LEU A 35 -6.28 -7.83 -4.55
N GLN A 36 -5.16 -7.87 -5.26
CA GLN A 36 -3.86 -8.21 -4.72
C GLN A 36 -2.89 -7.05 -4.93
N GLU A 37 -2.04 -6.83 -3.94
CA GLU A 37 -1.01 -5.80 -4.02
C GLU A 37 0.16 -6.30 -4.83
N ILE A 38 0.56 -5.48 -5.81
CA ILE A 38 1.75 -5.74 -6.61
C ILE A 38 2.98 -5.39 -5.77
N PRO A 39 4.00 -6.26 -5.72
CA PRO A 39 5.26 -5.94 -5.05
C PRO A 39 5.82 -4.61 -5.57
N LEU A 40 6.04 -3.69 -4.62
CA LEU A 40 6.76 -2.44 -4.85
C LEU A 40 8.23 -2.69 -4.52
N GLY A 41 9.08 -2.64 -5.54
CA GLY A 41 10.53 -2.62 -5.37
C GLY A 41 11.02 -1.22 -5.00
N GLY A 42 12.15 -1.14 -4.30
CA GLY A 42 12.76 0.13 -3.89
C GLY A 42 12.34 0.55 -2.48
N CYS A 43 11.70 1.72 -2.35
CA CYS A 43 11.44 2.37 -1.07
C CYS A 43 10.29 1.71 -0.29
N SER A 44 10.48 1.52 1.03
CA SER A 44 9.43 0.98 1.92
C SER A 44 8.30 1.96 2.23
N PHE A 45 8.53 3.26 2.03
CA PHE A 45 7.57 4.33 2.23
C PHE A 45 7.39 5.10 0.93
N THR A 46 6.15 5.48 0.61
CA THR A 46 5.81 6.24 -0.60
C THR A 46 5.40 7.68 -0.30
N TRP A 47 5.17 7.99 0.98
CA TRP A 47 4.90 9.34 1.46
C TRP A 47 5.79 9.70 2.64
N CYS A 48 6.36 10.90 2.61
CA CYS A 48 7.20 11.45 3.66
C CYS A 48 6.79 12.89 3.98
N HIS A 49 6.59 13.19 5.27
CA HIS A 49 6.40 14.57 5.71
C HIS A 49 7.71 15.37 5.55
N ARG A 50 7.62 16.68 5.30
CA ARG A 50 8.79 17.56 5.10
C ARG A 50 9.87 17.46 6.19
N SER A 51 9.47 17.14 7.42
CA SER A 51 10.41 16.99 8.55
C SER A 51 11.14 15.64 8.60
N ALA A 52 10.83 14.69 7.70
CA ALA A 52 11.29 13.30 7.72
C ALA A 52 10.98 12.50 9.01
N LYS A 53 10.22 13.10 9.95
CA LYS A 53 9.83 12.44 11.21
C LYS A 53 8.56 11.60 11.08
N LYS A 54 7.85 11.69 9.95
CA LYS A 54 6.61 10.94 9.69
C LYS A 54 6.64 10.40 8.28
N MET A 55 6.49 9.09 8.12
CA MET A 55 6.50 8.42 6.83
C MET A 55 5.40 7.37 6.79
N SER A 56 4.86 7.10 5.62
CA SER A 56 3.80 6.10 5.42
C SER A 56 3.86 5.51 4.02
N LYS A 57 3.48 4.23 3.88
CA LYS A 57 3.22 3.62 2.57
C LYS A 57 1.77 3.88 2.15
N LEU A 58 1.54 4.98 1.43
CA LEU A 58 0.19 5.39 1.01
C LEU A 58 -0.10 4.97 -0.43
N ASP A 59 0.85 5.20 -1.34
CA ASP A 59 0.73 4.78 -2.73
C ASP A 59 1.02 3.29 -2.88
N ARG A 60 0.12 2.58 -3.57
CA ARG A 60 0.25 1.17 -3.91
C ARG A 60 -0.52 0.81 -5.17
N PHE A 61 -0.04 -0.20 -5.88
CA PHE A 61 -0.73 -0.77 -7.03
C PHE A 61 -1.51 -2.01 -6.60
N LEU A 62 -2.81 -2.00 -6.87
CA LEU A 62 -3.71 -3.11 -6.62
C LEU A 62 -4.24 -3.61 -7.96
N MET A 63 -4.20 -4.92 -8.16
CA MET A 63 -4.64 -5.57 -9.38
C MET A 63 -5.59 -6.72 -9.05
N SER A 64 -6.61 -6.93 -9.87
CA SER A 64 -7.49 -8.09 -9.71
C SER A 64 -6.72 -9.39 -9.92
N GLU A 65 -6.99 -10.39 -9.11
CA GLU A 65 -6.34 -11.72 -9.20
C GLU A 65 -6.38 -12.31 -10.61
N GLY A 66 -7.51 -12.17 -11.32
CA GLY A 66 -7.66 -12.65 -12.70
C GLY A 66 -6.69 -12.03 -13.71
N LEU A 67 -6.20 -10.81 -13.46
CA LEU A 67 -5.22 -10.15 -14.33
C LEU A 67 -3.78 -10.53 -13.96
N LEU A 68 -3.50 -10.80 -12.68
CA LEU A 68 -2.21 -11.35 -12.24
C LEU A 68 -1.99 -12.78 -12.75
N GLY A 69 -3.06 -13.56 -12.89
CA GLY A 69 -2.99 -14.90 -13.50
C GLY A 69 -2.50 -14.92 -14.94
N VAL A 70 -2.60 -13.80 -15.66
CA VAL A 70 -2.11 -13.66 -17.05
C VAL A 70 -0.60 -13.39 -17.09
N ASN A 71 -0.05 -12.70 -16.08
CA ASN A 71 1.39 -12.48 -15.94
C ASN A 71 1.75 -12.27 -14.46
N PRO A 72 2.39 -13.26 -13.80
CA PRO A 72 2.69 -13.19 -12.37
C PRO A 72 3.86 -12.25 -12.03
N ASN A 73 4.60 -11.76 -13.02
CA ASN A 73 5.84 -10.99 -12.82
C ASN A 73 5.64 -9.48 -12.81
N PHE A 74 4.41 -9.00 -12.63
CA PHE A 74 4.20 -7.56 -12.43
C PHE A 74 4.92 -7.11 -11.16
N SER A 75 5.74 -6.09 -11.30
CA SER A 75 6.35 -5.35 -10.21
C SER A 75 6.27 -3.87 -10.55
N ALA A 76 6.12 -3.05 -9.53
CA ALA A 76 6.21 -1.61 -9.67
C ALA A 76 7.53 -1.13 -9.07
N LEU A 77 8.21 -0.23 -9.77
CA LEU A 77 9.42 0.41 -9.28
C LEU A 77 9.08 1.84 -8.88
N THR A 78 9.42 2.22 -7.65
CA THR A 78 9.44 3.63 -7.26
C THR A 78 10.71 4.27 -7.83
N LEU A 79 10.55 5.28 -8.69
CA LEU A 79 11.64 6.13 -9.15
C LEU A 79 11.68 7.38 -8.26
N ASP A 80 12.87 7.75 -7.81
CA ASP A 80 13.11 8.96 -7.00
C ASP A 80 12.98 10.26 -7.82
#